data_AF-A0A6N7G2N6-F1
#
_entry.id   AF-A0A6N7G2N6-F1
#
_cell.length_a   1.000
_cell.length_b   1.000
_cell.length_c   1.000
_cell.angle_alpha   90.00
_cell.angle_beta   90.00
_cell.angle_gamma   90.00
#
_symmetry.space_group_name_H-M   'P 1'
#
loop_
_entity.id
_entity.type
_entity.pdbx_description
1 polymer ?
#
loop_
_entity_poly.entity_id
_entity_poly.type
_entity_poly.pdbx_seq_one_letter_code
_entity_poly.pdbx_strand_id
1 'polypeptide(L)'
;MEEPGATRSATGGEGAAHAADAADDKAALRDEIDLSGAEWQRPVAAGDTPADVGEPFEIAFVPHTDGLTYVALRQADTTLIFTPSEWRAFIAGAKDGEFDTPW
;
A
#
# COMPACT_ATOMS: atom_id res chain seq x y z
N MET A 1 -18.85 -31.85 39.24
CA MET A 1 -19.44 -30.49 39.35
C MET A 1 -18.58 -29.77 40.37
N GLU A 2 -17.74 -28.77 40.12
CA GLU A 2 -17.23 -27.99 38.99
C GLU A 2 -15.90 -27.39 39.50
N GLU A 3 -14.90 -27.23 38.64
CA GLU A 3 -13.71 -26.36 38.83
C GLU A 3 -13.77 -25.31 37.69
N PRO A 4 -13.05 -24.17 37.74
CA PRO A 4 -13.28 -23.01 38.58
C PRO A 4 -13.50 -21.73 37.74
N GLY A 5 -14.20 -20.74 38.29
CA GLY A 5 -14.36 -19.42 37.67
C GLY A 5 -13.41 -18.38 38.27
N ALA A 6 -12.49 -17.84 37.47
CA ALA A 6 -11.94 -16.50 37.67
C ALA A 6 -11.31 -15.93 36.37
N THR A 7 -11.98 -14.89 35.86
CA THR A 7 -11.57 -13.85 34.90
C THR A 7 -10.08 -13.49 34.93
N ARG A 8 -9.42 -13.08 33.82
CA ARG A 8 -9.53 -11.77 33.15
C ARG A 8 -8.83 -11.80 31.78
N SER A 9 -9.55 -11.48 30.71
CA SER A 9 -8.97 -11.10 29.42
C SER A 9 -8.76 -9.58 29.41
N ALA A 10 -7.52 -9.13 29.34
CA ALA A 10 -7.19 -7.73 29.06
C ALA A 10 -6.85 -7.60 27.57
N THR A 11 -7.70 -6.88 26.87
CA THR A 11 -7.53 -6.41 25.49
C THR A 11 -6.76 -5.09 25.49
N GLY A 12 -5.98 -4.87 24.44
CA GLY A 12 -5.90 -3.55 23.79
C GLY A 12 -4.86 -2.60 24.33
N GLY A 13 -3.76 -2.46 23.59
CA GLY A 13 -2.79 -1.38 23.86
C GLY A 13 -1.62 -1.27 22.88
N GLU A 14 -1.66 -1.88 21.69
CA GLU A 14 -0.52 -1.87 20.76
C GLU A 14 -0.97 -1.48 19.34
N GLY A 15 -1.89 -0.52 19.21
CA GLY A 15 -2.39 -0.08 17.90
C GLY A 15 -1.96 1.32 17.49
N ALA A 16 -1.71 2.21 18.45
CA ALA A 16 -1.59 3.65 18.17
C ALA A 16 -0.14 4.18 18.12
N ALA A 17 0.82 3.48 18.73
CA ALA A 17 2.20 3.97 18.86
C ALA A 17 3.11 3.65 17.66
N HIS A 18 2.70 2.73 16.77
CA HIS A 18 3.53 2.29 15.64
C HIS A 18 3.33 3.10 14.35
N ALA A 19 2.27 3.93 14.29
CA ALA A 19 1.90 4.66 13.07
C ALA A 19 2.60 6.02 12.94
N ALA A 20 3.05 6.63 14.04
CA ALA A 20 3.65 7.97 14.03
C ALA A 20 5.16 7.95 13.73
N ASP A 21 5.85 6.85 14.05
CA ASP A 21 7.30 6.67 13.84
C ASP A 21 7.61 6.18 12.41
N ALA A 22 6.69 5.46 11.76
CA ALA A 22 6.86 4.93 10.41
C ALA A 22 6.77 5.99 9.29
N ALA A 23 6.28 7.20 9.56
CA ALA A 23 6.02 8.20 8.53
C ALA A 23 7.26 9.02 8.13
N ASP A 24 8.16 9.29 9.08
CA ASP A 24 9.37 10.12 8.86
C ASP A 24 10.47 9.30 8.17
N ASP A 25 10.75 8.09 8.65
CA ASP A 25 11.66 7.12 8.01
C ASP A 25 11.21 6.77 6.57
N LYS A 26 9.90 6.73 6.33
CA LYS A 26 9.35 6.45 5.00
C LYS A 26 9.59 7.58 4.01
N ALA A 27 9.51 8.83 4.43
CA ALA A 27 9.74 9.96 3.51
C ALA A 27 11.17 9.90 2.94
N ALA A 28 12.16 9.66 3.81
CA ALA A 28 13.55 9.46 3.40
C ALA A 28 13.70 8.31 2.40
N LEU A 29 13.08 7.15 2.66
CA LEU A 29 13.13 6.00 1.73
C LEU A 29 12.60 6.34 0.34
N ARG A 30 11.58 7.20 0.24
CA ARG A 30 10.98 7.55 -1.06
C ARG A 30 11.91 8.38 -1.94
N ASP A 31 12.73 9.24 -1.35
CA ASP A 31 13.74 10.01 -2.08
C ASP A 31 14.95 9.14 -2.50
N GLU A 32 15.14 7.98 -1.87
CA GLU A 32 16.22 7.03 -2.18
C GLU A 32 15.88 6.01 -3.28
N ILE A 33 14.60 5.85 -3.64
CA ILE A 33 14.20 4.92 -4.70
C ILE A 33 14.51 5.53 -6.08
N ASP A 34 15.49 4.94 -6.78
CA ASP A 34 15.77 5.27 -8.17
C ASP A 34 14.66 4.76 -9.11
N LEU A 35 13.92 5.69 -9.72
CA LEU A 35 12.87 5.40 -10.69
C LEU A 35 13.34 5.49 -12.14
N SER A 36 14.61 5.83 -12.39
CA SER A 36 15.11 6.07 -13.76
C SER A 36 15.05 4.82 -14.65
N GLY A 37 15.16 3.64 -14.05
CA GLY A 37 15.01 2.34 -14.71
C GLY A 37 13.64 1.68 -14.53
N ALA A 38 12.64 2.40 -14.00
CA ALA A 38 11.33 1.81 -13.72
C ALA A 38 10.55 1.48 -15.00
N GLU A 39 10.10 0.24 -15.10
CA GLU A 39 9.22 -0.24 -16.18
C GLU A 39 7.76 0.09 -15.85
N TRP A 40 7.25 1.19 -16.40
CA TRP A 40 5.90 1.68 -16.15
C TRP A 40 4.85 0.94 -16.97
N GLN A 41 3.81 0.45 -16.29
CA GLN A 41 2.71 -0.30 -16.86
C GLN A 41 1.41 0.48 -16.71
N ARG A 42 0.57 0.48 -17.75
CA ARG A 42 -0.79 1.03 -17.70
C ARG A 42 -1.78 -0.11 -17.52
N PRO A 43 -2.21 -0.42 -16.29
CA PRO A 43 -3.21 -1.44 -16.08
C PRO A 43 -4.55 -0.97 -16.65
N VAL A 44 -5.18 -1.85 -17.41
CA VAL A 44 -6.56 -1.70 -17.89
C VAL A 44 -7.40 -2.80 -17.26
N ALA A 45 -8.62 -2.47 -16.84
CA ALA A 45 -9.52 -3.48 -16.30
C ALA A 45 -9.90 -4.47 -17.41
N ALA A 46 -10.25 -5.69 -17.00
CA ALA A 46 -10.62 -6.73 -17.96
C ALA A 46 -11.88 -6.32 -18.72
N GLY A 47 -11.76 -6.20 -20.04
CA GLY A 47 -12.85 -5.78 -20.93
C GLY A 47 -12.73 -4.34 -21.42
N ASP A 48 -11.88 -3.53 -20.79
CA ASP A 48 -11.58 -2.16 -21.23
C ASP A 48 -10.34 -2.12 -22.14
N THR A 49 -10.30 -1.14 -23.03
CA THR A 49 -9.11 -0.78 -23.78
C THR A 49 -8.40 0.41 -23.13
N PRO A 50 -7.12 0.67 -23.44
CA PRO A 50 -6.44 1.87 -22.97
C PRO A 50 -7.12 3.19 -23.37
N ALA A 51 -8.02 3.17 -24.37
CA ALA A 51 -8.80 4.33 -24.77
C ALA A 51 -10.08 4.52 -23.94
N ASP A 52 -10.55 3.49 -23.25
CA ASP A 52 -11.75 3.54 -22.40
C ASP A 52 -11.43 4.05 -20.99
N VAL A 53 -10.17 3.92 -20.56
CA VAL A 53 -9.68 4.49 -19.29
C VAL A 53 -9.21 5.92 -19.51
N GLY A 54 -9.80 6.86 -18.76
CA GLY A 54 -9.59 8.31 -18.89
C GLY A 54 -8.12 8.76 -18.78
N GLU A 55 -7.71 9.31 -17.64
CA GLU A 55 -6.30 9.61 -17.40
C GLU A 55 -5.67 8.44 -16.64
N PRO A 56 -5.06 7.45 -17.33
CA PRO A 56 -4.63 6.22 -16.69
C PRO A 56 -3.47 6.49 -15.75
N PHE A 57 -3.57 5.97 -14.54
CA PHE A 57 -2.40 5.85 -13.67
C PHE A 57 -1.44 4.81 -14.26
N GLU A 58 -0.17 4.94 -13.88
CA GLU A 58 0.88 3.99 -14.23
C GLU A 58 1.47 3.37 -12.96
N ILE A 59 1.81 2.09 -13.04
CA ILE A 59 2.41 1.33 -11.94
C ILE A 59 3.75 0.73 -12.36
N ALA A 60 4.73 0.72 -11.47
CA ALA A 60 6.01 0.05 -11.66
C ALA A 60 6.42 -0.71 -10.40
N PHE A 61 7.09 -1.84 -10.60
CA PHE A 61 7.72 -2.63 -9.55
C PHE A 61 9.22 -2.37 -9.60
N VAL A 62 9.77 -1.80 -8.53
CA VAL A 62 11.13 -1.24 -8.51
C VAL A 62 11.99 -2.03 -7.52
N PRO A 63 12.90 -2.90 -8.00
CA PRO A 63 13.87 -3.57 -7.14
C PRO A 63 14.82 -2.54 -6.53
N HIS A 64 15.12 -2.68 -5.24
CA HIS A 64 16.05 -1.81 -4.53
C HIS A 64 17.21 -2.59 -3.91
N THR A 65 18.26 -1.88 -3.50
CA THR A 65 19.52 -2.46 -3.01
C THR A 65 19.39 -3.18 -1.67
N ASP A 66 18.33 -2.90 -0.92
CA ASP A 66 17.95 -3.61 0.32
C ASP A 66 17.35 -5.01 0.05
N GLY A 67 17.20 -5.41 -1.21
CA GLY A 67 16.62 -6.69 -1.62
C GLY A 67 15.09 -6.71 -1.61
N LEU A 68 14.44 -5.57 -1.36
CA LEU A 68 13.00 -5.41 -1.44
C LEU A 68 12.58 -4.89 -2.82
N THR A 69 11.28 -5.02 -3.12
CA THR A 69 10.66 -4.46 -4.33
C THR A 69 9.58 -3.48 -3.90
N TYR A 70 9.81 -2.22 -4.22
CA TYR A 70 8.89 -1.13 -3.95
C TYR A 70 7.87 -1.03 -5.09
N VAL A 71 6.71 -0.48 -4.78
CA VAL A 71 5.68 -0.21 -5.80
C VAL A 71 5.58 1.30 -5.98
N ALA A 72 5.82 1.75 -7.20
CA ALA A 72 5.64 3.14 -7.59
C ALA A 72 4.36 3.28 -8.41
N LEU A 73 3.57 4.30 -8.09
CA LEU A 73 2.28 4.58 -8.70
C LEU A 73 2.29 6.06 -9.08
N ARG A 74 2.03 6.39 -10.35
CA ARG A 74 2.02 7.79 -10.80
C ARG A 74 0.77 8.13 -11.60
N GLN A 75 0.32 9.36 -11.45
CA GLN A 75 -0.74 9.97 -12.24
C GLN A 75 -0.49 11.47 -12.31
N ALA A 76 -0.52 12.04 -13.51
CA ALA A 76 -0.12 13.43 -13.77
C ALA A 76 1.22 13.77 -13.06
N ASP A 77 1.20 14.78 -12.21
CA ASP A 77 2.36 15.28 -11.48
C ASP A 77 2.56 14.60 -10.11
N THR A 78 1.75 13.59 -9.77
CA THR A 78 1.81 12.90 -8.49
C THR A 78 2.47 11.53 -8.64
N THR A 79 3.44 11.24 -7.78
CA THR A 79 4.05 9.91 -7.64
C THR A 79 3.97 9.45 -6.19
N LEU A 80 3.44 8.24 -5.99
CA LEU A 80 3.35 7.56 -4.72
C LEU A 80 4.27 6.35 -4.74
N ILE A 81 5.04 6.18 -3.67
CA ILE A 81 5.89 5.01 -3.47
C ILE A 81 5.44 4.29 -2.20
N PHE A 82 5.27 2.98 -2.33
CA PHE A 82 4.84 2.07 -1.29
C PHE A 82 5.98 1.09 -0.97
N THR A 83 6.23 0.88 0.32
CA THR A 83 6.98 -0.28 0.78
C THR A 83 6.20 -1.57 0.48
N PRO A 84 6.84 -2.75 0.46
CA PRO A 84 6.13 -4.01 0.24
C PRO A 84 4.97 -4.26 1.23
N SER A 85 5.13 -3.86 2.49
CA SER A 85 4.11 -4.05 3.52
C SER A 85 2.92 -3.12 3.33
N GLU A 86 3.15 -1.88 2.93
CA GLU A 86 2.07 -0.93 2.67
C GLU A 86 1.31 -1.27 1.40
N TRP A 87 2.02 -1.75 0.36
CA TRP A 87 1.33 -2.24 -0.84
C TRP A 87 0.40 -3.41 -0.50
N ARG A 88 0.84 -4.35 0.33
CA ARG A 88 -0.02 -5.45 0.82
C ARG A 88 -1.23 -4.92 1.60
N ALA A 89 -1.03 -3.95 2.48
CA ALA A 89 -2.12 -3.34 3.25
C ALA A 89 -3.12 -2.60 2.35
N PHE A 90 -2.63 -1.81 1.39
CA PHE A 90 -3.43 -1.12 0.39
C PHE A 90 -4.29 -2.09 -0.42
N ILE A 91 -3.69 -3.17 -0.95
CA ILE A 91 -4.42 -4.20 -1.68
C ILE A 91 -5.48 -4.89 -0.79
N ALA A 92 -5.16 -5.13 0.48
CA ALA A 92 -6.12 -5.72 1.41
C ALA A 92 -7.33 -4.81 1.62
N GLY A 93 -7.13 -3.52 1.90
CA GLY A 93 -8.21 -2.55 2.03
C GLY A 93 -9.02 -2.38 0.75
N ALA A 94 -8.36 -2.34 -0.41
CA ALA A 94 -9.03 -2.27 -1.70
C ALA A 94 -9.93 -3.48 -1.97
N LYS A 95 -9.50 -4.68 -1.57
CA LYS A 95 -10.30 -5.91 -1.69
C LYS A 95 -11.44 -5.99 -0.68
N ASP A 96 -11.32 -5.32 0.46
CA ASP A 96 -12.38 -5.20 1.46
C ASP A 96 -13.45 -4.17 1.06
N GLY A 97 -13.24 -3.48 -0.07
CA GLY A 97 -14.14 -2.48 -0.61
C GLY A 97 -14.05 -1.12 0.07
N GLU A 98 -12.92 -0.83 0.73
CA GLU A 98 -12.70 0.48 1.38
C GLU A 98 -12.77 1.66 0.41
N PHE A 99 -12.57 1.40 -0.89
CA PHE A 99 -12.68 2.39 -1.97
C PHE A 99 -13.95 2.27 -2.82
N ASP A 100 -14.84 1.31 -2.53
CA ASP A 100 -16.12 1.12 -3.24
C ASP A 100 -17.18 2.10 -2.71
N THR A 101 -16.90 3.40 -2.83
CA THR A 101 -17.84 4.44 -2.39
C THR A 101 -18.95 4.63 -3.43
N PRO A 102 -20.23 4.73 -3.02
CA PRO A 102 -21.31 5.05 -3.93
C PRO A 102 -21.17 6.50 -4.45
N TRP A 103 -20.96 6.62 -5.75
CA TRP A 103 -21.10 7.83 -6.56
C TRP A 103 -22.55 8.18 -6.91
#